data_AF-A0A957E1Q2-F1
#
_entry.id   AF-A0A957E1Q2-F1
#
_cell.length_a   1.000
_cell.length_b   1.000
_cell.length_c   1.000
_cell.angle_alpha   90.00
_cell.angle_beta   90.00
_cell.angle_gamma   90.00
#
_symmetry.space_group_name_H-M   'P 1'
#
loop_
_entity.id
_entity.type
_entity.pdbx_description
1 polymer ?
#
loop_
_entity_poly.entity_id
_entity_poly.type
_entity_poly.pdbx_seq_one_letter_code
_entity_poly.pdbx_strand_id
1 'polypeptide(L)' 'MYGQLLRENLSGFWSRRIDETNRLVYTADDHYLTTLSCRYHY' A
#
# COMPACT_ATOMS: atom_id res chain seq x y z
N MET A 1 -14.09 -5.07 -3.26
CA MET A 1 -12.96 -4.15 -3.46
C MET A 1 -12.85 -3.23 -2.26
N TYR A 2 -12.27 -3.69 -1.14
CA TYR A 2 -12.14 -2.86 0.06
C TYR A 2 -10.67 -2.90 0.52
N GLY A 3 -9.93 -1.81 0.32
CA GLY A 3 -8.59 -1.61 0.87
C GLY A 3 -8.69 -1.19 2.33
N GLN A 4 -7.86 -1.75 3.21
CA GLN A 4 -7.82 -1.40 4.62
C GLN A 4 -6.91 -0.18 4.84
N LEU A 5 -7.45 0.86 5.49
CA LEU A 5 -6.67 1.99 5.99
C LEU A 5 -5.87 1.59 7.24
N LEU A 6 -4.59 1.92 7.27
CA LEU A 6 -3.75 1.79 8.46
C LEU A 6 -4.02 2.98 9.38
N ARG A 7 -4.27 2.72 10.67
CA ARG A 7 -4.62 3.77 11.64
C ARG A 7 -3.39 4.42 12.26
N GLU A 8 -3.59 5.67 12.67
CA GLU A 8 -2.69 6.59 13.38
C GLU A 8 -1.68 7.34 12.49
N ASN A 9 -0.37 7.12 12.56
CA ASN A 9 0.64 7.97 11.87
C ASN A 9 0.81 7.70 10.34
N LEU A 10 -0.10 6.89 9.77
CA LEU A 10 -0.10 6.44 8.36
C LEU A 10 -1.45 6.70 7.67
N SER A 11 -2.24 7.64 8.20
CA SER A 11 -3.52 8.04 7.63
C SER A 11 -3.32 8.61 6.22
N GLY A 12 -3.56 7.81 5.18
CA GLY A 12 -3.30 8.14 3.77
C GLY A 12 -2.59 7.03 2.98
N PHE A 13 -2.07 6.01 3.67
CA PHE A 13 -1.45 4.86 3.02
C PHE A 13 -2.40 3.67 2.91
N TRP A 14 -2.36 3.04 1.74
CA TRP A 14 -3.13 1.88 1.38
C TRP A 14 -2.24 0.65 1.40
N SER A 15 -2.77 -0.45 1.94
CA SER A 15 -2.14 -1.76 1.82
C SER A 15 -3.00 -2.69 0.98
N ARG A 16 -2.39 -3.31 -0.04
CA ARG A 16 -3.01 -4.35 -0.86
C ARG A 16 -2.17 -5.61 -0.80
N ARG A 17 -2.81 -6.76 -0.59
CA ARG A 17 -2.13 -8.06 -0.71
C ARG A 17 -1.88 -8.34 -2.20
N ILE A 18 -0.64 -8.67 -2.53
CA ILE A 18 -0.25 -9.17 -3.86
C ILE A 18 -0.44 -10.70 -3.86
N ASP A 19 0.00 -11.35 -2.78
CA ASP A 19 -0.17 -12.78 -2.52
C ASP A 19 -0.24 -13.05 -1.00
N GLU A 20 -0.05 -14.29 -0.57
CA GLU A 20 -0.11 -14.69 0.85
C GLU A 20 1.00 -14.05 1.71
N THR A 21 2.14 -13.72 1.09
CA THR A 21 3.35 -13.22 1.76
C THR A 21 3.61 -11.74 1.48
N ASN A 22 3.28 -11.27 0.27
CA ASN A 22 3.66 -9.95 -0.21
C ASN A 22 2.53 -8.93 -0.08
N ARG A 23 2.89 -7.74 0.41
CA ARG A 23 1.98 -6.59 0.56
C ARG A 23 2.58 -5.37 -0.11
N LEU A 24 1.79 -4.77 -0.99
CA LEU A 24 2.06 -3.46 -1.52
C LEU A 24 1.60 -2.42 -0.51
N VAL A 25 2.48 -1.50 -0.13
CA VAL A 25 2.12 -0.29 0.63
C VAL A 25 2.34 0.91 -0.27
N TYR A 26 1.27 1.65 -0.55
CA TYR A 26 1.29 2.76 -1.48
C TYR A 26 0.41 3.91 -1.00
N THR A 27 0.65 5.10 -1.53
CA THR A 27 -0.29 6.21 -1.51
C THR A 27 -0.58 6.64 -2.94
N ALA A 28 -1.78 7.18 -3.15
CA ALA A 28 -2.24 7.66 -4.44
C ALA A 28 -2.85 9.06 -4.23
N ASP A 29 -2.45 10.00 -5.08
CA ASP A 29 -3.14 11.26 -5.29
C ASP A 29 -3.64 11.34 -6.75
N ASP A 30 -4.23 12.46 -7.15
CA ASP A 30 -4.84 12.62 -8.48
C ASP A 30 -3.83 12.51 -9.64
N HIS A 31 -2.53 12.58 -9.36
CA HIS A 31 -1.49 12.66 -10.38
C HIS A 31 -0.46 11.54 -10.25
N TYR A 32 -0.21 11.05 -9.04
CA TYR A 32 0.88 10.13 -8.77
C TYR A 32 0.48 8.98 -7.85
N LEU A 33 1.04 7.81 -8.17
CA LEU A 33 1.05 6.64 -7.31
C LEU A 33 2.45 6.48 -6.72
N THR A 34 2.58 6.72 -5.42
CA THR A 34 3.86 6.59 -4.71
C THR A 34 3.92 5.27 -3.96
N THR A 35 4.86 4.42 -4.34
CA THR A 35 5.09 3.11 -3.70
C THR A 35 6.14 3.26 -2.60
N LEU A 36 5.78 2.91 -1.35
CA LEU A 36 6.70 3.02 -0.22
C LEU A 36 7.42 1.71 0.08
N SER A 37 6.79 0.58 -0.26
CA SER A 37 7.39 -0.74 -0.07
C SER A 37 6.75 -1.76 -1.00
N CYS A 38 7.61 -2.45 -1.75
CA CYS A 38 7.36 -3.77 -2.31
C CYS A 38 8.43 -4.70 -1.74
N ARG A 39 8.15 -5.36 -0.62
CA ARG A 39 9.12 -6.32 -0.08
C ARG A 39 9.11 -7.58 -0.95
N TYR A 40 10.30 -7.96 -1.41
CA TYR A 40 10.63 -9.08 -2.30
C TYR A 40 10.04 -8.99 -3.72
N HIS A 41 10.49 -7.99 -4.49
CA HIS A 41 10.74 -8.30 -5.91
C HIS A 41 11.94 -9.25 -5.95
N TYR A 42 11.70 -10.46 -6.46
CA TYR A 42 12.62 -11.61 -6.56
C TYR A 42 14.11 -11.28 -6.63
#